data_AF-A0A5K7Z490-F1
#
_entry.id   AF-A0A5K7Z490-F1
#
_cell.length_a   1.000
_cell.length_b   1.000
_cell.length_c   1.000
_cell.angle_alpha   90.00
_cell.angle_beta   90.00
_cell.angle_gamma   90.00
#
_symmetry.space_group_name_H-M   'P 1'
#
loop_
_entity.id
_entity.type
_entity.pdbx_description
1 polymer ?
#
loop_
_entity_poly.entity_id
_entity_poly.type
_entity_poly.pdbx_seq_one_letter_code
_entity_poly.pdbx_strand_id
1 'polypeptide(L)'
;MKKSVEISPGQQRLFQDQSGRCVLLHKTGIAVSFWLTEDNAVHVVDRIEGIDFKKTGSQLIREGWKCIGPGMDYAWLIEKT
;
A
#
# COMPACT_ATOMS: atom_id res chain seq x y z
N MET A 1 8.95 19.49 12.97
CA MET A 1 9.54 18.13 13.03
C MET A 1 8.73 17.24 12.09
N LYS A 2 9.28 16.79 10.95
CA LYS A 2 8.64 15.74 10.14
C LYS A 2 8.68 14.47 10.99
N LYS A 3 7.54 13.97 11.46
CA LYS A 3 7.48 12.67 12.13
C LYS A 3 7.95 11.63 11.10
N SER A 4 9.06 10.96 11.36
CA SER A 4 9.50 9.81 10.57
C SER A 4 8.36 8.81 10.52
N VAL A 5 8.03 8.32 9.32
CA VAL A 5 7.00 7.30 9.17
C VAL A 5 7.54 6.02 9.80
N GLU A 6 6.79 5.44 10.74
CA GLU A 6 7.18 4.18 11.37
C GLU A 6 6.91 3.02 10.41
N ILE A 7 7.97 2.39 9.91
CA ILE A 7 7.87 1.20 9.05
C ILE A 7 7.99 -0.06 9.90
N SER A 8 6.90 -0.83 10.00
CA SER A 8 6.92 -2.17 10.59
C SER A 8 5.77 -3.04 10.05
N PRO A 9 5.83 -4.38 10.17
CA PRO A 9 4.79 -5.27 9.66
C PRO A 9 3.39 -5.01 10.23
N GLY A 10 3.29 -4.35 11.38
CA GLY A 10 2.01 -3.97 12.00
C GLY A 10 1.41 -2.68 11.45
N GLN A 11 2.17 -1.89 10.68
CA GLN A 11 1.79 -0.54 10.25
C GLN A 11 1.23 -0.49 8.83
N GLN A 12 1.47 -1.53 8.03
CA GLN A 12 1.06 -1.58 6.62
C GLN A 12 0.47 -2.90 6.19
N ARG A 13 -0.32 -2.85 5.11
CA ARG A 13 -0.89 -4.02 4.44
C ARG A 13 -0.82 -3.82 2.93
N LEU A 14 -0.36 -4.85 2.25
CA LEU A 14 -0.35 -4.94 0.81
C LEU A 14 -1.57 -5.74 0.35
N PHE A 15 -2.31 -5.14 -0.57
CA PHE A 15 -3.44 -5.73 -1.25
C PHE A 15 -3.09 -5.95 -2.72
N GLN A 16 -3.59 -7.04 -3.30
CA GLN A 16 -3.44 -7.35 -4.71
C GLN A 16 -4.78 -7.79 -5.31
N ASP A 17 -5.07 -7.35 -6.52
CA ASP A 17 -6.24 -7.80 -7.28
C ASP A 17 -5.90 -8.96 -8.24
N GLN A 18 -6.90 -9.43 -9.00
CA GLN A 18 -6.72 -10.54 -9.95
C GLN A 18 -5.84 -10.19 -11.15
N SER A 19 -5.65 -8.90 -11.43
CA SER A 19 -4.82 -8.41 -12.54
C SER A 19 -3.38 -8.11 -12.10
N GLY A 20 -3.03 -8.41 -10.84
CA GLY A 20 -1.69 -8.17 -10.30
C GLY A 20 -1.43 -6.73 -9.89
N ARG A 21 -2.45 -5.85 -9.91
CA ARG A 21 -2.33 -4.48 -9.38
C ARG A 21 -2.25 -4.55 -7.87
N CYS A 22 -1.45 -3.66 -7.31
CA CYS A 22 -1.15 -3.61 -5.89
C CYS A 22 -1.61 -2.30 -5.25
N VAL A 23 -2.03 -2.38 -3.99
CA VAL A 23 -2.27 -1.23 -3.12
C VAL A 23 -1.56 -1.46 -1.79
N LEU A 24 -0.60 -0.60 -1.46
CA LEU A 24 0.03 -0.56 -0.15
C LEU A 24 -0.69 0.47 0.73
N LEU A 25 -1.33 0.00 1.79
CA LEU A 25 -1.96 0.85 2.81
C LEU A 25 -1.06 0.98 4.03
N HIS A 26 -0.94 2.19 4.56
CA HIS A 26 -0.22 2.49 5.80
C HIS A 26 -1.12 3.18 6.82
N LYS A 27 -0.94 2.87 8.12
CA LYS A 27 -1.74 3.40 9.23
C LYS A 27 -1.67 4.91 9.44
N THR A 28 -0.69 5.58 8.84
CA THR A 28 -0.61 7.04 8.80
C THR A 28 -1.62 7.69 7.85
N GLY A 29 -2.45 6.87 7.17
CA GLY A 29 -3.45 7.34 6.23
C GLY A 29 -2.89 7.58 4.84
N ILE A 30 -1.95 6.73 4.41
CA ILE A 30 -1.38 6.75 3.06
C ILE A 30 -1.80 5.46 2.35
N ALA A 31 -2.22 5.60 1.10
CA ALA A 31 -2.42 4.50 0.16
C ALA A 31 -1.59 4.75 -1.09
N VAL A 32 -0.82 3.75 -1.54
CA VAL A 32 -0.06 3.82 -2.80
C VAL A 32 -0.54 2.70 -3.71
N SER A 33 -1.03 3.05 -4.90
CA SER A 33 -1.39 2.09 -5.94
C SER A 33 -0.24 1.96 -6.94
N PHE A 34 0.11 0.72 -7.29
CA PHE A 34 1.22 0.42 -8.19
C PHE A 34 1.02 -0.93 -8.90
N TRP A 35 1.84 -1.19 -9.91
CA TRP A 35 1.96 -2.50 -10.55
C TRP A 35 3.44 -2.81 -10.81
N LEU A 36 3.73 -4.08 -11.12
CA LEU A 36 5.08 -4.56 -11.40
C LEU A 36 5.23 -4.83 -12.89
N THR A 37 6.36 -4.42 -13.49
CA THR A 37 6.75 -4.87 -14.83
C THR A 37 7.25 -6.31 -14.80
N GLU A 38 7.51 -6.88 -15.98
CA GLU A 38 8.08 -8.24 -16.14
C GLU A 38 9.43 -8.40 -15.43
N ASP A 39 10.20 -7.32 -15.34
CA ASP A 39 11.48 -7.18 -14.66
C ASP A 39 11.34 -6.78 -13.17
N ASN A 40 10.13 -6.89 -12.60
CA ASN A 40 9.79 -6.55 -11.22
C ASN A 40 10.03 -5.09 -10.82
N ALA A 41 10.11 -4.17 -11.79
CA ALA A 41 10.19 -2.74 -11.49
C ALA A 41 8.82 -2.23 -11.03
N VAL A 42 8.83 -1.37 -10.01
CA VAL A 42 7.60 -0.78 -9.45
C VAL A 42 7.19 0.46 -10.25
N HIS A 43 5.96 0.44 -10.78
CA HIS A 43 5.34 1.59 -11.41
C HIS A 43 4.20 2.12 -10.53
N VAL A 44 4.43 3.27 -9.90
CA VAL A 44 3.40 3.95 -9.08
C VAL A 44 2.37 4.61 -9.98
N VAL A 45 1.11 4.27 -9.75
CA VAL A 45 -0.05 4.86 -10.46
C VAL A 45 -0.56 6.07 -9.71
N ASP A 46 -0.75 5.94 -8.40
CA ASP A 46 -1.31 7.01 -7.57
C ASP A 46 -0.87 6.88 -6.11
N ARG A 47 -0.88 8.02 -5.41
CA ARG A 47 -0.63 8.13 -3.98
C ARG A 47 -1.69 9.02 -3.36
N ILE A 48 -2.47 8.45 -2.46
CA ILE A 48 -3.56 9.14 -1.77
C ILE A 48 -3.20 9.27 -0.29
N GLU A 49 -3.36 10.47 0.26
CA GLU A 49 -3.16 10.80 1.66
C GLU A 49 -4.50 11.14 2.34
N GLY A 50 -4.56 10.99 3.66
CA GLY A 50 -5.77 11.27 4.46
C GLY A 50 -6.83 10.15 4.43
N ILE A 51 -6.45 8.93 4.01
CA ILE A 51 -7.36 7.78 4.02
C ILE A 51 -7.48 7.16 5.42
N ASP A 52 -8.61 6.51 5.70
CA ASP A 52 -8.77 5.69 6.90
C ASP A 52 -8.30 4.26 6.60
N PHE A 53 -7.23 3.83 7.27
CA PHE A 53 -6.60 2.53 7.04
C PHE A 53 -7.58 1.34 7.16
N LYS A 54 -8.44 1.33 8.19
CA LYS A 54 -9.36 0.21 8.43
C LYS A 54 -10.52 0.22 7.44
N LYS A 55 -11.08 1.40 7.18
CA LYS A 55 -12.19 1.57 6.25
C LYS A 55 -11.76 1.23 4.83
N THR A 56 -10.63 1.76 4.36
CA THR A 56 -10.09 1.49 3.03
C THR A 56 -9.69 0.02 2.88
N GLY A 57 -9.00 -0.57 3.88
CA GLY A 57 -8.66 -2.00 3.84
C GLY A 57 -9.89 -2.91 3.77
N SER A 58 -10.95 -2.57 4.52
CA SER A 58 -12.22 -3.30 4.49
C SER A 58 -12.96 -3.14 3.15
N GLN A 59 -12.88 -1.95 2.55
CA GLN A 59 -13.45 -1.68 1.23
C GLN A 59 -12.74 -2.51 0.15
N LEU A 60 -11.41 -2.52 0.11
CA LEU A 60 -10.63 -3.33 -0.83
C LEU A 60 -11.03 -4.81 -0.78
N ILE A 61 -11.17 -5.38 0.43
CA ILE A 61 -11.62 -6.78 0.59
C ILE A 61 -13.01 -7.00 0.01
N ARG A 62 -13.95 -6.07 0.24
CA ARG A 62 -15.33 -6.16 -0.33
C ARG A 62 -15.32 -6.06 -1.85
N GLU A 63 -14.38 -5.32 -2.42
CA GLU A 63 -14.18 -5.16 -3.86
C GLU A 63 -13.38 -6.31 -4.49
N GLY A 64 -13.04 -7.34 -3.70
CA GLY A 64 -12.37 -8.56 -4.20
C GLY A 64 -10.85 -8.50 -4.18
N TRP A 65 -10.24 -7.47 -3.60
CA TRP A 65 -8.79 -7.43 -3.39
C TRP A 65 -8.38 -8.37 -2.27
N LYS A 66 -7.25 -9.04 -2.46
CA LYS A 66 -6.68 -9.95 -1.47
C LYS A 66 -5.59 -9.26 -0.68
N CYS A 67 -5.68 -9.29 0.65
CA CYS A 67 -4.57 -8.91 1.51
C CYS A 67 -3.48 -9.99 1.44
N ILE A 68 -2.33 -9.67 0.87
CA ILE A 68 -1.23 -10.63 0.64
C ILE A 68 -0.08 -10.52 1.67
N GLY A 69 -0.15 -9.56 2.59
CA GLY A 69 0.80 -9.46 3.70
C GLY A 69 1.10 -8.03 4.11
N PRO A 70 2.19 -7.80 4.85
CA PRO A 70 2.62 -6.45 5.22
C PRO A 70 3.22 -5.66 4.05
N GLY A 71 3.79 -6.31 3.04
CA GLY A 71 4.40 -5.63 1.88
C GLY A 71 5.68 -4.87 2.21
N MET A 72 6.53 -5.43 3.09
CA MET A 72 7.73 -4.75 3.59
C MET A 72 8.70 -4.36 2.47
N ASP A 73 8.78 -5.16 1.41
CA ASP A 73 9.63 -4.87 0.23
C ASP A 73 9.22 -3.58 -0.50
N TYR A 74 8.02 -3.07 -0.22
CA TYR A 74 7.45 -1.87 -0.81
C TYR A 74 7.31 -0.72 0.20
N ALA A 75 7.80 -0.88 1.44
CA ALA A 75 7.65 0.13 2.49
C ALA A 75 8.24 1.50 2.10
N TRP A 76 9.30 1.50 1.29
CA TRP A 76 9.92 2.70 0.73
C TRP A 76 8.95 3.55 -0.10
N LEU A 77 7.86 2.98 -0.63
CA LEU A 77 6.82 3.74 -1.32
C LEU A 77 6.06 4.69 -0.40
N ILE A 78 6.03 4.41 0.91
CA ILE A 78 5.37 5.26 1.91
C ILE A 78 6.26 6.44 2.30
N GLU A 79 7.57 6.24 2.32
CA GLU A 79 8.55 7.28 2.61
C GLU A 79 8.60 8.23 1.40
N LYS A 80 7.91 9.39 1.48
CA LYS A 80 8.10 10.45 0.47
C LYS A 80 9.58 10.80 0.42
N THR A 81 10.17 10.69 -0.77
CA THR A 81 11.41 11.39 -1.10
C THR A 81 11.20 12.91 -0.98
#